data_AF-W7W809-F1
#
_entry.id   AF-W7W809-F1
#
_cell.length_a   1.000
_cell.length_b   1.000
_cell.length_c   1.000
_cell.angle_alpha   90.00
_cell.angle_beta   90.00
_cell.angle_gamma   90.00
#
_symmetry.space_group_name_H-M   'P 1'
#
loop_
_entity.id
_entity.type
_entity.pdbx_description
1 polymer ?
#
loop_
_entity_poly.entity_id
_entity_poly.type
_entity_poly.pdbx_seq_one_letter_code
_entity_poly.pdbx_strand_id
1 'polypeptide(L)'
;MLACAGIAQPQRFFEQLRHAGLDVQEQALPDHAAFDALPWPAATADVIVTEKDAAKLPVDRVRRERPGTRVWVAPLDFSPEPAFFAALDTALAPLSPRREG
;
A
#
# COMPACT_ATOMS: atom_id res chain seq x y z
N MET A 1 9.29 -10.16 -11.12
CA MET A 1 9.14 -8.79 -10.58
C MET A 1 8.97 -8.90 -9.07
N LEU A 2 9.44 -7.93 -8.29
CA LEU A 2 9.31 -7.95 -6.83
C LEU A 2 8.10 -7.11 -6.40
N ALA A 3 7.30 -7.58 -5.46
CA ALA A 3 6.23 -6.81 -4.83
C ALA A 3 6.54 -6.61 -3.33
N CYS A 4 6.61 -5.36 -2.90
CA CYS A 4 6.93 -4.97 -1.53
C CYS A 4 5.73 -4.27 -0.89
N ALA A 5 5.35 -4.66 0.32
CA ALA A 5 4.25 -4.02 1.04
C ALA A 5 4.50 -3.93 2.55
N GLY A 6 4.44 -2.71 3.09
CA GLY A 6 4.56 -2.36 4.51
C GLY A 6 3.22 -1.96 5.13
N ILE A 7 2.21 -2.79 4.91
CA ILE A 7 0.82 -2.61 5.38
C ILE A 7 0.39 -3.76 6.28
N ALA A 8 -0.68 -3.58 7.06
CA ALA A 8 -1.15 -4.59 8.02
C ALA A 8 -1.51 -5.97 7.40
N GLN A 9 -1.95 -6.03 6.15
CA GLN A 9 -2.32 -7.27 5.46
C GLN A 9 -1.65 -7.37 4.07
N PRO A 10 -0.32 -7.64 4.01
CA PRO A 10 0.42 -7.62 2.75
C PRO A 10 0.02 -8.77 1.81
N GLN A 11 -0.39 -9.93 2.34
CA GLN A 11 -0.87 -11.06 1.53
C GLN A 11 -2.03 -10.69 0.61
N ARG A 12 -3.01 -9.92 1.08
CA ARG A 12 -4.17 -9.52 0.25
C ARG A 12 -3.74 -8.69 -0.96
N PHE A 13 -2.74 -7.84 -0.78
CA PHE A 13 -2.16 -7.07 -1.87
C PHE A 13 -1.46 -7.97 -2.90
N PHE A 14 -0.64 -8.94 -2.46
CA PHE A 14 0.02 -9.87 -3.38
C PHE A 14 -0.96 -10.78 -4.12
N GLU A 15 -2.01 -11.25 -3.43
CA GLU A 15 -3.10 -12.00 -4.05
C GLU A 15 -3.82 -11.17 -5.12
N GLN A 16 -4.10 -9.89 -4.87
CA GLN A 16 -4.70 -9.00 -5.86
C GLN A 16 -3.82 -8.83 -7.09
N LEU A 17 -2.49 -8.68 -6.92
CA LEU A 17 -1.55 -8.61 -8.05
C LEU A 17 -1.60 -9.89 -8.90
N ARG A 18 -1.64 -11.07 -8.26
CA ARG A 18 -1.76 -12.35 -8.97
C ARG A 18 -3.10 -12.51 -9.68
N HIS A 19 -4.20 -12.08 -9.06
CA HIS A 19 -5.52 -12.07 -9.71
C HIS A 19 -5.57 -11.13 -10.91
N ALA A 20 -4.79 -10.05 -10.90
CA ALA A 20 -4.60 -9.18 -12.05
C ALA A 20 -3.67 -9.78 -13.13
N GLY A 21 -3.16 -11.00 -12.94
CA GLY A 21 -2.31 -11.72 -13.90
C GLY A 21 -0.81 -11.44 -13.77
N LEU A 22 -0.37 -10.79 -12.68
CA LEU A 22 1.04 -10.49 -12.46
C LEU A 22 1.73 -11.64 -11.71
N ASP A 23 2.88 -12.07 -12.22
CA ASP A 23 3.78 -12.97 -11.52
C ASP A 23 4.78 -12.16 -10.66
N VAL A 24 4.62 -12.25 -9.34
CA VAL A 24 5.35 -11.45 -8.37
C VAL A 24 6.02 -12.30 -7.30
N GLN A 25 7.27 -11.95 -7.00
CA GLN A 25 7.97 -12.40 -5.81
C GLN A 25 7.53 -11.51 -4.64
N GLU A 26 7.02 -12.13 -3.59
CA GLU A 26 6.44 -11.42 -2.44
C GLU A 26 7.51 -11.01 -1.44
N GLN A 27 7.45 -9.77 -0.98
CA GLN A 27 8.27 -9.27 0.11
C GLN A 27 7.40 -8.46 1.08
N ALA A 28 6.91 -9.13 2.12
CA ALA A 28 6.23 -8.47 3.21
C ALA A 28 7.24 -7.66 4.06
N LEU A 29 6.87 -6.44 4.40
CA LEU A 29 7.63 -5.55 5.29
C LEU A 29 6.85 -5.33 6.59
N PRO A 30 7.51 -4.88 7.68
CA PRO A 30 6.81 -4.46 8.88
C PRO A 30 5.74 -3.40 8.54
N ASP A 31 4.60 -3.46 9.23
CA ASP A 31 3.60 -2.41 9.07
C ASP A 31 4.22 -1.05 9.44
N HIS A 32 3.84 -0.03 8.66
CA HIS A 32 4.44 1.30 8.75
C HIS A 32 5.95 1.35 8.49
N ALA A 33 6.54 0.39 7.77
CA ALA A 33 7.95 0.43 7.38
C ALA A 33 8.39 1.84 6.93
N ALA A 34 9.48 2.35 7.51
CA ALA A 34 9.96 3.71 7.31
C ALA A 34 10.67 3.92 5.96
N PHE A 35 11.07 2.83 5.29
CA PHE A 35 11.89 2.86 4.08
C PHE A 35 13.19 3.67 4.26
N ASP A 36 13.81 3.63 5.45
CA ASP A 36 15.10 4.29 5.70
C ASP A 36 16.19 3.76 4.77
N ALA A 37 16.17 2.44 4.52
CA ALA A 37 16.87 1.78 3.44
C ALA A 37 15.89 1.24 2.40
N LEU A 38 16.29 1.21 1.14
CA LEU A 38 15.49 0.59 0.09
C LEU A 38 15.46 -0.93 0.33
N PRO A 39 14.28 -1.54 0.50
CA PRO A 39 14.16 -2.91 1.01
C PRO A 39 14.50 -3.98 -0.04
N TRP A 40 14.80 -3.59 -1.28
CA TRP A 40 15.12 -4.51 -2.36
C TRP A 40 16.61 -4.46 -2.76
N PRO A 41 17.16 -5.60 -3.26
CA PRO A 41 18.53 -5.66 -3.78
C PRO A 41 18.77 -4.67 -4.93
N ALA A 42 20.03 -4.26 -5.10
CA ALA A 42 20.42 -3.32 -6.16
C ALA A 42 20.19 -3.84 -7.59
N ALA A 43 20.19 -5.15 -7.77
CA ALA A 43 19.92 -5.79 -9.07
C ALA A 43 18.43 -5.89 -9.43
N THR A 44 17.52 -5.45 -8.56
CA THR A 44 16.08 -5.57 -8.79
C THR A 44 15.63 -4.57 -9.85
N ALA A 45 15.24 -5.05 -11.03
CA ALA A 45 14.86 -4.19 -12.14
C ALA A 45 13.46 -3.57 -11.99
N ASP A 46 12.49 -4.33 -11.47
CA ASP A 46 11.10 -3.92 -11.34
C ASP A 46 10.57 -4.24 -9.94
N VAL A 47 10.06 -3.21 -9.26
CA VAL A 47 9.46 -3.30 -7.93
C VAL A 47 8.07 -2.69 -7.98
N ILE A 48 7.06 -3.41 -7.51
CA ILE A 48 5.72 -2.87 -7.23
C ILE A 48 5.61 -2.59 -5.73
N VAL A 49 5.12 -1.41 -5.37
CA VAL A 49 4.75 -1.04 -4.00
C VAL A 49 3.30 -0.57 -3.94
N THR A 50 2.75 -0.54 -2.74
CA THR A 50 1.44 0.11 -2.49
C THR A 50 1.57 1.64 -2.57
N GLU A 51 0.45 2.33 -2.81
CA GLU A 51 0.41 3.80 -2.75
C GLU A 51 0.86 4.36 -1.38
N LYS A 52 0.46 3.72 -0.29
CA LYS A 52 0.87 4.07 1.09
C LYS A 52 2.39 4.03 1.26
N ASP A 53 3.04 3.03 0.67
CA ASP A 53 4.49 2.87 0.78
C ASP A 53 5.24 3.80 -0.17
N ALA A 54 4.69 4.04 -1.36
CA ALA A 54 5.24 4.99 -2.34
C ALA A 54 5.36 6.42 -1.77
N ALA A 55 4.40 6.85 -0.94
CA ALA A 55 4.44 8.16 -0.28
C ALA A 55 5.68 8.37 0.61
N LYS A 56 6.33 7.30 1.05
CA LYS A 56 7.52 7.32 1.90
C LYS A 56 8.83 7.22 1.10
N LEU A 57 8.76 7.00 -0.21
CA LEU A 57 9.90 6.75 -1.07
C LEU A 57 10.27 8.02 -1.86
N PRO A 58 11.36 8.74 -1.50
CA PRO A 58 11.81 9.88 -2.28
C PRO A 58 12.35 9.41 -3.63
N VAL A 59 11.76 9.89 -4.73
CA VAL A 59 12.12 9.48 -6.10
C VAL A 59 13.61 9.73 -6.39
N ASP A 60 14.17 10.86 -5.94
CA ASP A 60 15.58 11.19 -6.16
C ASP A 60 16.52 10.23 -5.42
N ARG A 61 16.11 9.73 -4.24
CA ARG A 61 16.86 8.73 -3.50
C ARG A 61 16.88 7.40 -4.26
N VAL A 62 15.71 6.95 -4.73
CA VAL A 62 15.61 5.73 -5.53
C VAL A 62 16.48 5.83 -6.78
N ARG A 63 16.42 6.95 -7.52
CA ARG A 63 17.25 7.15 -8.71
C ARG A 63 18.75 7.15 -8.42
N ARG A 64 19.17 7.76 -7.30
CA ARG A 64 20.58 7.82 -6.92
C ARG A 64 21.12 6.47 -6.44
N GLU A 65 20.38 5.77 -5.60
CA GLU A 65 20.83 4.51 -4.98
C GLU A 65 20.55 3.28 -5.85
N ARG A 66 19.53 3.35 -6.72
CA ARG A 66 19.02 2.27 -7.55
C ARG A 66 18.63 2.78 -8.95
N PRO A 67 19.59 3.33 -9.73
CA PRO A 67 19.31 3.96 -11.02
C PRO A 67 18.68 3.02 -12.06
N GLY A 68 18.91 1.70 -11.93
CA GLY A 68 18.34 0.69 -12.81
C GLY A 68 16.98 0.14 -12.39
N THR A 69 16.45 0.54 -11.23
CA THR A 69 15.18 0.02 -10.71
C THR A 69 14.01 0.92 -11.14
N ARG A 70 13.00 0.32 -11.76
CA ARG A 70 11.69 0.93 -11.95
C ARG A 70 10.80 0.60 -10.77
N VAL A 71 10.23 1.64 -10.16
CA VAL A 71 9.26 1.50 -9.08
C VAL A 71 7.87 1.81 -9.63
N TRP A 72 7.01 0.81 -9.55
CA TRP A 72 5.59 0.89 -9.91
C TRP A 72 4.78 1.04 -8.64
N VAL A 73 3.78 1.92 -8.69
CA VAL A 73 2.87 2.16 -7.58
C VAL A 73 1.52 1.57 -7.95
N ALA A 74 1.05 0.60 -7.17
CA ALA A 74 -0.29 0.06 -7.30
C ALA A 74 -1.26 0.96 -6.52
N PRO A 75 -2.18 1.68 -7.21
CA PRO A 75 -3.20 2.48 -6.56
C PRO A 75 -4.23 1.58 -5.88
N LEU A 76 -4.84 2.07 -4.81
CA LEU A 76 -5.96 1.41 -4.17
C LEU A 76 -7.27 1.99 -4.70
N ASP A 77 -7.96 1.25 -5.56
CA ASP A 77 -9.34 1.53 -5.93
C ASP A 77 -10.27 0.73 -5.00
N PHE A 78 -10.84 1.43 -4.01
CA PHE A 78 -11.68 0.82 -2.98
C PHE A 78 -13.03 1.53 -2.92
N SER A 79 -14.08 0.77 -3.18
CA SER A 79 -15.47 1.21 -3.05
C SER A 79 -16.19 0.32 -2.04
N PRO A 80 -16.52 0.83 -0.84
CA PRO A 80 -17.36 0.09 0.11
C PRO A 80 -18.75 -0.14 -0.46
N GLU A 81 -19.38 -1.25 -0.08
CA GLU A 81 -20.79 -1.48 -0.42
C GLU A 81 -21.68 -0.39 0.20
N PRO A 82 -22.76 0.04 -0.46
CA PRO A 82 -23.65 1.08 0.06
C PRO A 82 -24.18 0.80 1.49
N ALA A 83 -24.42 -0.47 1.82
CA ALA A 83 -24.88 -0.89 3.14
C ALA A 83 -23.85 -0.63 4.26
N PHE A 84 -22.56 -0.58 3.94
CA PHE A 84 -21.50 -0.25 4.89
C PHE A 84 -21.71 1.14 5.49
N PHE A 85 -22.05 2.13 4.67
CA PHE A 85 -22.24 3.51 5.13
C PHE A 85 -23.45 3.65 6.06
N ALA A 86 -24.56 2.97 5.76
CA ALA A 86 -25.72 2.94 6.64
C ALA A 86 -25.41 2.29 8.00
N ALA A 87 -24.64 1.20 8.01
CA ALA A 87 -24.18 0.56 9.24
C ALA A 87 -23.23 1.46 10.04
N LEU A 88 -22.32 2.17 9.34
CA LEU A 88 -21.40 3.12 9.94
C LEU A 88 -22.16 4.30 10.60
N ASP A 89 -23.13 4.90 9.92
CA ASP A 89 -23.95 5.98 10.47
C ASP A 89 -24.70 5.54 11.73
N THR A 90 -25.27 4.34 11.69
CA THR A 90 -25.96 3.74 12.85
C THR A 90 -25.01 3.55 14.03
N ALA A 91 -23.78 3.10 13.79
CA ALA A 91 -22.77 2.90 14.83
C ALA A 91 -22.24 4.22 15.41
N LEU A 92 -22.20 5.29 14.61
CA LEU A 92 -21.73 6.62 15.01
C LEU A 92 -22.81 7.49 15.67
N ALA A 93 -24.10 7.22 15.42
CA ALA A 93 -25.22 7.99 15.98
C ALA A 93 -25.17 8.16 17.52
N PRO A 94 -24.80 7.14 18.32
CA PRO A 94 -24.68 7.28 19.78
C PRO A 94 -23.47 8.12 20.24
N LEU A 95 -22.46 8.31 19.37
CA LEU A 95 -21.21 9.01 19.69
C LEU A 95 -21.22 10.49 19.30
N SER A 96 -22.27 10.93 18.58
CA SER A 96 -22.39 12.32 18.16
C SER A 96 -22.67 13.21 19.38
N PRO A 97 -21.80 14.18 19.72
CA PRO A 97 -22.07 15.10 20.81
C PRO A 97 -23.33 15.89 20.46
N ARG A 98 -24.31 15.87 21.36
CA ARG A 98 -25.50 16.71 21.27
C ARG A 98 -25.00 18.16 21.23
N ARG A 99 -25.14 18.82 20.09
CA ARG A 99 -24.97 20.28 20.00
C ARG A 99 -26.13 20.89 20.78
N GLU A 100 -25.94 21.13 22.07
CA GLU A 100 -26.82 22.00 22.84
C GLU A 100 -26.61 23.43 22.31
N GLY A 101 -27.71 24.03 21.85
CA GLY A 101 -27.74 25.36 21.25
C GLY A 101 -27.76 26.48 22.27
#